data_AF-X1DZS9-F1
#
_entry.id   AF-X1DZS9-F1
#
_cell.length_a   1.000
_cell.length_b   1.000
_cell.length_c   1.000
_cell.angle_alpha   90.00
_cell.angle_beta   90.00
_cell.angle_gamma   90.00
#
_symmetry.space_group_name_H-M   'P 1'
#
loop_
_entity.id
_entity.type
_entity.pdbx_description
1 polymer ?
#
loop_
_entity_poly.entity_id
_entity_poly.type
_entity_poly.pdbx_seq_one_letter_code
_entity_poly.pdbx_strand_id
1 'polypeptide(L)'
;QVGDKKNEGKRVVYGLNRDIERWYQGTIRIVGKKRQSWKHFFIEFPSIEAHENARFLAQSGVLTKALNGQDVKERVQRCYHETNHKNRIILVEISIGDSERKECLRDLNTMNINHASLFPDIEGAAKFCNLNLEIDK
;
A
#
# COMPACT_ATOMS: atom_id res chain seq x y z
N GLN A 1 0.34 21.44 5.00
CA GLN A 1 0.79 20.65 3.85
C GLN A 1 2.09 21.26 3.36
N VAL A 2 3.23 20.82 3.89
CA VAL A 2 4.55 21.14 3.34
C VAL A 2 4.81 20.06 2.31
N GLY A 3 4.47 20.35 1.05
CA GLY A 3 4.78 19.45 -0.06
C GLY A 3 6.29 19.33 -0.20
N ASP A 4 6.80 18.12 -0.04
CA ASP A 4 8.22 17.79 -0.16
C ASP A 4 8.64 18.01 -1.62
N LYS A 5 9.19 19.20 -1.94
CA LYS A 5 9.67 19.59 -3.29
C LYS A 5 10.71 18.62 -3.89
N LYS A 6 11.19 17.66 -3.09
CA LYS A 6 12.17 16.63 -3.48
C LYS A 6 11.62 15.59 -4.47
N ASN A 7 10.30 15.50 -4.64
CA ASN A 7 9.63 14.44 -5.41
C ASN A 7 8.89 14.95 -6.66
N GLU A 8 9.20 16.15 -7.17
CA GLU A 8 8.67 16.58 -8.47
C GLU A 8 9.06 15.56 -9.56
N GLY A 9 8.07 15.04 -10.29
CA GLY A 9 8.27 14.04 -11.34
C GLY A 9 8.57 12.61 -10.85
N LYS A 10 8.26 12.30 -9.58
CA LYS A 10 8.46 10.96 -9.00
C LYS A 10 7.19 10.41 -8.38
N ARG A 11 7.00 9.10 -8.52
CA ARG A 11 5.96 8.33 -7.85
C ARG A 11 6.58 7.56 -6.70
N VAL A 12 5.89 7.50 -5.57
CA VAL A 12 6.39 6.81 -4.38
C VAL A 12 5.50 5.60 -4.09
N VAL A 13 6.13 4.44 -3.94
CA VAL A 13 5.49 3.21 -3.48
C VAL A 13 6.01 2.89 -2.09
N TYR A 14 5.09 2.66 -1.15
CA TYR A 14 5.41 2.27 0.21
C TYR A 14 5.24 0.76 0.38
N GLY A 15 6.28 0.08 0.85
CA GLY A 15 6.23 -1.31 1.30
C GLY A 15 6.13 -1.38 2.81
N LEU A 16 5.03 -1.89 3.35
CA LEU A 16 4.84 -2.09 4.80
C LEU A 16 5.03 -3.55 5.17
N ASN A 17 5.83 -3.83 6.19
CA ASN A 17 6.06 -5.19 6.66
C ASN A 17 4.83 -5.73 7.42
N ARG A 18 4.21 -6.80 6.91
CA ARG A 18 3.02 -7.39 7.55
C ARG A 18 3.31 -8.17 8.83
N ASP A 19 4.54 -8.67 9.00
CA ASP A 19 4.93 -9.43 10.20
C ASP A 19 4.91 -8.60 11.48
N ILE A 20 4.80 -7.27 11.36
CA ILE A 20 4.60 -6.37 12.48
C ILE A 20 3.39 -6.78 13.34
N GLU A 21 2.30 -7.21 12.71
CA GLU A 21 1.09 -7.63 13.42
C GLU A 21 1.36 -8.85 14.32
N ARG A 22 2.11 -9.83 13.80
CA ARG A 22 2.46 -11.07 14.53
C ARG A 22 3.39 -10.79 15.70
N TRP A 23 4.39 -9.93 15.52
CA TRP A 23 5.33 -9.59 16.57
C TRP A 23 4.62 -8.96 17.76
N TYR A 24 3.67 -8.07 17.48
CA TYR A 24 2.97 -7.35 18.54
C TYR A 24 1.98 -8.24 19.30
N GLN A 25 1.29 -9.16 18.63
CA GLN A 25 0.46 -10.17 19.31
C GLN A 25 1.29 -11.03 20.28
N GLY A 26 2.55 -11.33 19.93
CA GLY A 26 3.51 -11.99 20.82
C GLY A 26 3.89 -11.16 22.04
N THR A 27 4.16 -9.86 21.86
CA THR A 27 4.51 -8.94 22.96
C THR A 27 3.32 -8.69 23.91
N ILE A 28 2.10 -8.54 23.38
CA ILE A 28 0.88 -8.37 24.21
C ILE A 28 0.66 -9.58 25.14
N ARG A 29 0.91 -10.80 24.66
CA ARG A 29 0.76 -12.02 25.46
C ARG A 29 1.73 -12.07 26.65
N ILE A 30 2.89 -11.42 26.57
CA ILE A 30 3.92 -11.44 27.60
C ILE A 30 3.65 -10.39 28.71
N VAL A 31 2.99 -9.27 28.40
CA VAL A 31 2.97 -8.09 29.30
C VAL A 31 1.69 -7.96 30.16
N GLY A 32 0.66 -8.79 29.95
CA GLY A 32 -0.42 -8.97 30.92
C GLY A 32 -1.23 -7.72 31.33
N LYS A 33 -1.19 -6.61 30.58
CA LYS A 33 -1.92 -5.37 30.92
C LYS A 33 -3.06 -5.06 29.94
N LYS A 34 -4.10 -4.44 30.50
CA LYS A 34 -5.47 -4.23 30.00
C LYS A 34 -5.60 -4.00 28.48
N ARG A 35 -6.50 -4.79 27.88
CA ARG A 35 -6.94 -4.86 26.47
C ARG A 35 -7.46 -3.57 25.81
N GLN A 36 -7.38 -2.41 26.44
CA GLN A 36 -8.04 -1.20 25.93
C GLN A 36 -7.26 -0.55 24.76
N SER A 37 -7.83 -0.72 23.56
CA SER A 37 -7.82 0.16 22.38
C SER A 37 -6.47 0.60 21.77
N TRP A 38 -5.47 -0.27 21.74
CA TRP A 38 -4.25 -0.03 20.93
C TRP A 38 -4.46 -0.20 19.42
N LYS A 39 -5.64 -0.66 18.97
CA LYS A 39 -5.99 -0.73 17.54
C LYS A 39 -5.87 0.63 16.83
N HIS A 40 -6.11 1.73 17.56
CA HIS A 40 -5.95 3.09 17.06
C HIS A 40 -4.49 3.55 16.93
N PHE A 41 -3.50 2.71 17.25
CA PHE A 41 -2.08 3.02 17.08
C PHE A 41 -1.43 2.38 15.86
N PHE A 42 -2.10 1.53 15.08
CA PHE A 42 -1.44 0.88 13.95
C PHE A 42 -2.16 1.10 12.61
N ILE A 43 -1.48 0.71 11.54
CA ILE A 43 -2.10 0.58 10.21
C ILE A 43 -2.77 -0.80 10.22
N GLU A 44 -4.10 -0.81 10.29
CA GLU A 44 -4.87 -2.05 10.39
C GLU A 44 -5.17 -2.60 8.99
N PHE A 45 -5.01 -3.92 8.84
CA PHE A 45 -5.40 -4.64 7.62
C PHE A 45 -6.75 -5.32 7.85
N PRO A 46 -7.87 -4.76 7.35
CA PRO A 46 -9.16 -5.42 7.49
C PRO A 46 -9.19 -6.73 6.72
N SER A 47 -9.78 -7.76 7.33
CA SER A 47 -10.25 -8.93 6.60
C SER A 47 -11.53 -8.53 5.88
N ILE A 48 -11.48 -8.48 4.56
CA ILE A 48 -12.64 -8.15 3.74
C ILE A 48 -13.19 -9.44 3.15
N GLU A 49 -14.49 -9.60 3.29
CA GLU A 49 -15.24 -10.66 2.67
C GLU A 49 -15.36 -10.39 1.16
N ALA A 50 -14.77 -11.27 0.36
CA ALA A 50 -14.42 -11.00 -1.04
C ALA A 50 -15.63 -10.97 -2.01
N HIS A 51 -16.83 -11.33 -1.52
CA HIS A 51 -18.00 -11.65 -2.35
C HIS A 51 -18.75 -10.44 -2.92
N GLU A 52 -18.50 -9.22 -2.43
CA GLU A 52 -19.33 -8.06 -2.81
C GLU A 52 -18.73 -7.17 -3.92
N ASN A 53 -17.45 -7.32 -4.28
CA ASN A 53 -16.81 -6.39 -5.21
C ASN A 53 -15.86 -7.08 -6.20
N ALA A 54 -16.27 -7.14 -7.48
CA ALA A 54 -15.48 -7.71 -8.57
C ALA A 54 -14.10 -7.03 -8.72
N ARG A 55 -14.00 -5.72 -8.44
CA ARG A 55 -12.73 -4.99 -8.45
C ARG A 55 -11.81 -5.47 -7.32
N PHE A 56 -12.37 -5.77 -6.17
CA PHE A 56 -11.61 -6.28 -5.02
C PHE A 56 -11.01 -7.67 -5.31
N LEU A 57 -11.81 -8.55 -5.91
CA LEU A 57 -11.37 -9.87 -6.39
C LEU A 57 -10.28 -9.74 -7.46
N ALA A 58 -10.51 -8.90 -8.47
CA ALA A 58 -9.59 -8.75 -9.59
C ALA A 58 -8.23 -8.15 -9.19
N GLN A 59 -8.20 -7.32 -8.15
CA GLN A 59 -6.97 -6.70 -7.65
C GLN A 59 -6.24 -7.56 -6.61
N SER A 60 -6.86 -8.64 -6.10
CA SER A 60 -6.37 -9.39 -4.93
C SER A 60 -5.87 -8.46 -3.82
N GLY A 61 -6.55 -7.32 -3.68
CA GLY A 61 -6.01 -6.15 -3.00
C GLY A 61 -6.02 -6.35 -1.50
N VAL A 62 -4.87 -6.20 -0.85
CA VAL A 62 -4.81 -6.11 0.61
C VAL A 62 -5.05 -4.64 0.99
N LEU A 63 -6.16 -4.35 1.66
CA LEU A 63 -6.47 -2.99 2.10
C LEU A 63 -5.86 -2.68 3.46
N THR A 64 -5.75 -1.38 3.73
CA THR A 64 -5.48 -0.85 5.05
C THR A 64 -6.60 0.09 5.45
N LYS A 65 -6.89 0.21 6.76
CA LYS A 65 -7.83 1.23 7.25
C LYS A 65 -7.24 2.62 7.02
N ALA A 66 -8.12 3.53 6.62
CA ALA A 66 -7.76 4.93 6.41
C ALA A 66 -7.17 5.55 7.70
N LEU A 67 -6.10 6.33 7.55
CA LEU A 67 -5.38 6.95 8.66
C LEU A 67 -5.94 8.31 9.07
N ASN A 68 -7.22 8.59 8.77
CA ASN A 68 -7.93 9.84 9.11
C ASN A 68 -7.14 11.12 8.75
N GLY A 69 -6.54 11.16 7.56
CA GLY A 69 -5.75 12.30 7.08
C GLY A 69 -4.31 12.36 7.60
N GLN A 70 -3.86 11.37 8.39
CA GLN A 70 -2.46 11.24 8.77
C GLN A 70 -1.65 10.56 7.66
N ASP A 71 -0.42 11.02 7.50
CA ASP A 71 0.54 10.42 6.57
C ASP A 71 1.04 9.05 7.07
N VAL A 72 1.30 8.12 6.14
CA VAL A 72 1.76 6.76 6.46
C VAL A 72 3.12 6.77 7.17
N LYS A 73 4.03 7.63 6.75
CA LYS A 73 5.37 7.75 7.33
C LYS A 73 5.30 8.34 8.73
N GLU A 74 4.54 9.42 8.91
CA GLU A 74 4.31 10.02 10.24
C GLU A 74 3.67 9.02 11.19
N ARG A 75 2.68 8.26 10.68
CA ARG A 75 2.00 7.23 11.43
C ARG A 75 2.96 6.13 11.86
N VAL A 76 3.75 5.58 10.94
CA VAL A 76 4.75 4.55 11.23
C VAL A 76 5.78 5.09 12.23
N GLN A 77 6.34 6.27 12.01
CA GLN A 77 7.31 6.86 12.92
C GLN A 77 6.77 6.97 14.34
N ARG A 78 5.57 7.55 14.53
CA ARG A 78 4.96 7.70 15.85
C ARG A 78 4.78 6.37 16.58
N CYS A 79 4.36 5.34 15.86
CA CYS A 79 3.90 4.11 16.48
C CYS A 79 5.02 3.11 16.73
N TYR A 80 6.15 3.24 16.00
CA TYR A 80 7.27 2.32 16.11
C TYR A 80 8.54 2.94 16.70
N HIS A 81 8.64 4.27 16.84
CA HIS A 81 9.74 4.92 17.58
C HIS A 81 9.81 4.49 19.05
N GLU A 82 8.65 4.23 19.66
CA GLU A 82 8.55 3.84 21.08
C GLU A 82 8.93 2.38 21.33
N THR A 83 9.03 1.58 20.27
CA THR A 83 9.34 0.16 20.36
C THR A 83 10.82 -0.07 20.12
N ASN A 84 11.49 -0.89 20.96
CA ASN A 84 12.93 -1.19 20.91
C ASN A 84 13.37 -2.02 19.66
N HIS A 85 12.67 -1.89 18.53
CA HIS A 85 12.84 -2.65 17.30
C HIS A 85 13.87 -2.01 16.33
N LYS A 86 14.98 -1.50 16.86
CA LYS A 86 16.01 -0.76 16.10
C LYS A 86 16.62 -1.53 14.91
N ASN A 87 16.49 -2.85 14.88
CA ASN A 87 17.08 -3.71 13.82
C ASN A 87 16.05 -4.24 12.81
N ARG A 88 14.89 -3.58 12.64
CA ARG A 88 13.82 -4.09 11.75
C ARG A 88 13.37 -3.06 10.75
N ILE A 89 13.16 -3.53 9.51
CA ILE A 89 12.59 -2.74 8.43
C ILE A 89 11.07 -2.85 8.53
N ILE A 90 10.44 -1.71 8.80
CA ILE A 90 9.00 -1.57 9.04
C ILE A 90 8.33 -1.01 7.79
N LEU A 91 8.90 0.06 7.24
CA LEU A 91 8.43 0.75 6.05
C LEU A 91 9.60 0.93 5.09
N VAL A 92 9.39 0.59 3.83
CA VAL A 92 10.29 0.85 2.72
C VAL A 92 9.63 1.90 1.83
N GLU A 93 10.39 2.90 1.42
CA GLU A 93 9.98 3.91 0.44
C GLU A 93 10.73 3.64 -0.86
N ILE A 94 9.99 3.37 -1.94
CA ILE A 94 10.53 3.15 -3.27
C ILE A 94 10.12 4.35 -4.11
N SER A 95 11.10 5.12 -4.58
CA SER A 95 10.88 6.25 -5.48
C SER A 95 11.10 5.80 -6.92
N ILE A 96 10.08 5.97 -7.76
CA ILE A 96 10.10 5.61 -9.18
C ILE A 96 10.05 6.92 -9.98
N GLY A 97 10.99 7.12 -10.89
CA GLY A 97 11.01 8.31 -11.74
C GLY A 97 9.93 8.24 -12.82
N ASP A 98 9.35 9.37 -13.22
CA ASP A 98 8.38 9.38 -14.33
C ASP A 98 8.98 8.90 -15.66
N SER A 99 10.31 8.99 -15.82
CA SER A 99 11.04 8.40 -16.96
C SER A 99 10.87 6.88 -17.08
N GLU A 100 10.69 6.19 -15.95
CA GLU A 100 10.56 4.72 -15.88
C GLU A 100 9.11 4.26 -16.05
N ARG A 101 8.15 5.19 -16.06
CA ARG A 101 6.70 4.88 -16.08
C ARG A 101 6.33 3.93 -17.22
N LYS A 102 6.82 4.18 -18.44
CA LYS A 102 6.44 3.38 -19.62
C LYS A 102 6.96 1.95 -19.52
N GLU A 103 8.19 1.77 -19.04
CA GLU A 103 8.80 0.45 -18.82
C GLU A 103 8.04 -0.33 -17.75
N CYS A 104 7.78 0.29 -16.59
CA CYS A 104 6.97 -0.34 -15.55
C CYS A 104 5.58 -0.74 -16.05
N LEU A 105 4.92 0.10 -16.86
CA LEU A 105 3.60 -0.22 -17.40
C LEU A 105 3.64 -1.36 -18.42
N ARG A 106 4.70 -1.47 -19.23
CA ARG A 106 4.91 -2.62 -20.12
C ARG A 106 5.07 -3.90 -19.31
N ASP A 107 5.96 -3.89 -18.32
CA ASP A 107 6.21 -5.06 -17.46
C ASP A 107 4.94 -5.50 -16.74
N LEU A 108 4.21 -4.57 -16.12
CA LEU A 108 2.92 -4.86 -15.48
C LEU A 108 1.91 -5.45 -16.47
N ASN A 109 1.85 -4.93 -17.70
CA ASN A 109 0.98 -5.46 -18.73
C ASN A 109 1.34 -6.90 -19.12
N THR A 110 2.63 -7.26 -19.19
CA THR A 110 3.06 -8.67 -19.42
C THR A 110 2.64 -9.61 -18.29
N MET A 111 2.47 -9.09 -17.07
CA MET A 111 1.97 -9.82 -15.91
C MET A 111 0.43 -9.83 -15.82
N ASN A 112 -0.26 -9.36 -16.86
CA ASN A 112 -1.72 -9.18 -16.89
C ASN A 112 -2.24 -8.22 -15.80
N ILE A 113 -1.40 -7.27 -15.37
CA ILE A 113 -1.74 -6.20 -14.45
C ILE A 113 -1.97 -4.93 -15.29
N ASN A 114 -3.21 -4.73 -15.74
CA ASN A 114 -3.58 -3.62 -16.61
C ASN A 114 -4.99 -3.11 -16.30
N HIS A 115 -5.43 -2.04 -16.98
CA HIS A 115 -6.73 -1.44 -16.68
C HIS A 115 -7.92 -2.37 -16.95
N ALA A 116 -7.83 -3.27 -17.93
CA ALA A 116 -8.90 -4.22 -18.23
C ALA A 116 -9.05 -5.29 -17.14
N SER A 117 -7.94 -5.77 -16.59
CA SER A 117 -7.97 -6.74 -15.48
C SER A 117 -8.30 -6.07 -14.14
N LEU A 118 -7.71 -4.91 -13.82
CA LEU A 118 -7.88 -4.24 -12.53
C LEU A 118 -9.21 -3.48 -12.39
N PHE A 119 -9.78 -3.02 -13.50
CA PHE A 119 -11.00 -2.22 -13.56
C PHE A 119 -11.89 -2.77 -14.68
N PRO A 120 -12.63 -3.86 -14.44
CA PRO A 120 -13.48 -4.49 -15.45
C PRO A 120 -14.78 -3.70 -15.69
N ASP A 121 -14.66 -2.39 -15.91
CA ASP A 121 -15.72 -1.45 -16.19
C ASP A 121 -15.41 -0.67 -17.49
N ILE A 122 -16.40 0.11 -17.95
CA ILE A 122 -16.30 0.86 -19.21
C ILE A 122 -15.12 1.84 -19.16
N GLU A 123 -14.88 2.45 -18.00
CA GLU A 123 -13.77 3.38 -17.79
C GLU A 123 -12.42 2.68 -17.90
N GLY A 124 -12.28 1.51 -17.28
CA GLY A 124 -11.08 0.67 -17.37
C GLY A 124 -10.81 0.18 -18.79
N ALA A 125 -11.85 -0.19 -19.55
CA ALA A 125 -11.71 -0.57 -20.96
C ALA A 125 -11.18 0.60 -21.81
N ALA A 126 -11.73 1.81 -21.64
CA ALA A 126 -11.24 3.00 -22.34
C ALA A 126 -9.78 3.32 -21.99
N LYS A 127 -9.42 3.24 -20.70
CA LYS A 127 -8.03 3.44 -20.24
C LYS A 127 -7.09 2.37 -20.76
N PHE A 128 -7.52 1.12 -20.86
CA PHE A 128 -6.73 0.03 -21.43
C PHE A 128 -6.41 0.27 -22.91
N CYS A 129 -7.40 0.68 -23.70
CA CYS A 129 -7.20 1.04 -25.11
C CYS A 129 -6.19 2.20 -25.25
N ASN A 130 -6.35 3.25 -24.45
CA ASN A 130 -5.42 4.39 -24.47
C ASN A 130 -4.00 4.00 -24.05
N LEU A 131 -3.87 3.14 -23.03
CA LEU A 131 -2.57 2.65 -22.58
C LEU A 131 -1.85 1.87 -23.69
N ASN A 132 -2.56 1.01 -24.41
CA ASN A 132 -2.01 0.23 -25.54
C ASN A 132 -1.54 1.10 -26.71
N LEU A 133 -2.02 2.35 -26.81
CA LEU A 133 -1.51 3.32 -27.79
C LEU A 133 -0.26 4.05 -27.28
N GLU A 134 -0.07 4.10 -25.96
CA GLU A 134 1.05 4.80 -25.32
C GLU A 134 2.31 3.94 -25.18
N ILE A 135 2.13 2.62 -24.99
CA ILE A 135 3.21 1.64 -24.84
C ILE A 135 3.41 0.88 -26.16
N ASP A 136 4.58 1.04 -26.79
CA ASP A 136 4.95 0.12 -27.90
C ASP A 136 5.04 -1.32 -27.37
N LYS A 137 4.73 -2.27 -28.25
CA LYS A 137 4.78 -3.72 -27.96
C LYS A 137 6.20 -4.23 -27.84
#